data_AF-U2JXH2-F1
#
_entry.id   AF-U2JXH2-F1
#
_cell.length_a   1.000
_cell.length_b   1.000
_cell.length_c   1.000
_cell.angle_alpha   90.00
_cell.angle_beta   90.00
_cell.angle_gamma   90.00
#
_symmetry.space_group_name_H-M   'P 1'
#
loop_
_entity.id
_entity.type
_entity.pdbx_description
1 polymer ?
#
loop_
_entity_poly.entity_id
_entity_poly.type
_entity_poly.pdbx_seq_one_letter_code
_entity_poly.pdbx_strand_id
1 'polypeptide(L)'
;MLHFIKADLYRLFKSPGFYITLLFLSIVQILSILTESIGSVNINNPETSGQTILEGVKWTADYSAQAISHMSSILIYFGLPIFIMIIGFDLSRKTYKNIITIGITRSQYFLSKFIVFALAFLLELIFYYAVCILAGGIKNGWGNLNGDFQLHLLQVIGLQYINMLAIFSIATVTVYSLFSGVGAVITAVVIPLAITIISLVTKNEWFNYIAFQLNSDTAWLVNMNEVHWQNNFLYSISTMLLSNFIAYCIFKKKTL
;
A
#
# COMPACT_ATOMS: atom_id res chain seq x y z
N MET A 1 1.52 -22.35 -12.56
CA MET A 1 1.50 -21.02 -11.94
C MET A 1 0.09 -20.43 -11.85
N LEU A 2 -0.63 -20.21 -12.96
CA LEU A 2 -1.98 -19.60 -12.95
C LEU A 2 -3.01 -20.31 -12.07
N HIS A 3 -3.05 -21.65 -12.06
CA HIS A 3 -3.94 -22.40 -11.17
C HIS A 3 -3.68 -22.14 -9.68
N PHE A 4 -2.41 -21.93 -9.31
CA PHE A 4 -2.01 -21.62 -7.94
C PHE A 4 -2.44 -20.19 -7.55
N ILE A 5 -2.25 -19.22 -8.46
CA ILE A 5 -2.75 -17.83 -8.29
C ILE A 5 -4.27 -17.83 -8.10
N LYS A 6 -5.02 -18.57 -8.94
CA LYS A 6 -6.47 -18.70 -8.81
C LYS A 6 -6.89 -19.30 -7.47
N ALA A 7 -6.18 -20.34 -7.01
CA ALA A 7 -6.46 -20.98 -5.73
C ALA A 7 -6.23 -20.05 -4.54
N ASP A 8 -5.13 -19.30 -4.54
CA ASP A 8 -4.83 -18.33 -3.47
C ASP A 8 -5.79 -17.14 -3.47
N LEU A 9 -6.16 -16.60 -4.65
CA LEU A 9 -7.19 -15.55 -4.75
C LEU A 9 -8.55 -16.07 -4.27
N TYR A 10 -8.95 -17.28 -4.66
CA TYR A 10 -10.19 -17.90 -4.18
C TYR A 10 -10.19 -18.07 -2.66
N ARG A 11 -9.07 -18.52 -2.09
CA ARG A 11 -8.90 -18.62 -0.62
C ARG A 11 -9.02 -17.26 0.06
N LEU A 12 -8.44 -16.21 -0.53
CA LEU A 12 -8.52 -14.85 -0.01
C LEU A 12 -9.97 -14.32 -0.02
N PHE A 13 -10.67 -14.43 -1.15
CA PHE A 13 -12.06 -13.97 -1.26
C PHE A 13 -13.03 -14.75 -0.38
N LYS A 14 -12.69 -15.97 0.03
CA LYS A 14 -13.49 -16.73 0.99
C LYS A 14 -13.11 -16.48 2.46
N SER A 15 -12.02 -15.75 2.70
CA SER A 15 -11.54 -15.48 4.05
C SER A 15 -12.44 -14.43 4.72
N PRO A 16 -13.01 -14.71 5.91
CA PRO A 16 -13.77 -13.71 6.65
C PRO A 16 -12.88 -12.53 7.06
N GLY A 17 -11.58 -12.76 7.29
CA GLY A 17 -10.63 -11.71 7.65
C GLY A 17 -10.52 -10.63 6.58
N PHE A 18 -10.59 -10.98 5.30
CA PHE A 18 -10.55 -10.03 4.20
C PHE A 18 -11.76 -9.09 4.18
N TYR A 19 -12.96 -9.61 4.43
CA TYR A 19 -14.16 -8.78 4.50
C TYR A 19 -14.19 -7.90 5.75
N ILE A 20 -13.69 -8.39 6.89
CA ILE A 20 -13.58 -7.61 8.12
C ILE A 20 -12.65 -6.40 7.92
N THR A 21 -11.51 -6.58 7.24
CA THR A 21 -10.57 -5.48 6.97
C THR A 21 -11.17 -4.45 6.03
N LEU A 22 -11.86 -4.87 4.96
CA LEU A 22 -12.56 -3.96 4.05
C LEU A 22 -13.68 -3.19 4.73
N LEU A 23 -14.45 -3.86 5.61
CA LEU A 23 -15.51 -3.22 6.37
C LEU A 23 -14.93 -2.15 7.30
N PHE A 24 -13.90 -2.48 8.08
CA PHE A 24 -13.28 -1.51 8.98
C PHE A 24 -12.64 -0.35 8.21
N LEU A 25 -11.99 -0.63 7.07
CA LEU A 25 -11.45 0.39 6.16
C LEU A 25 -12.55 1.34 5.66
N SER A 26 -13.71 0.80 5.28
CA SER A 26 -14.85 1.61 4.83
C SER A 26 -15.41 2.49 5.96
N ILE A 27 -15.50 1.96 7.18
CA ILE A 27 -15.96 2.74 8.35
C ILE A 27 -15.04 3.91 8.61
N VAL A 28 -13.73 3.69 8.63
CA VAL A 28 -12.74 4.76 8.88
C VAL A 28 -12.88 5.88 7.84
N GLN A 29 -12.99 5.54 6.56
CA GLN A 29 -13.17 6.53 5.50
C GLN A 29 -14.49 7.30 5.61
N ILE A 30 -15.60 6.61 5.87
CA ILE A 30 -16.91 7.25 6.02
C ILE A 30 -16.88 8.21 7.23
N LEU A 31 -16.28 7.81 8.35
CA LEU A 31 -16.10 8.68 9.52
C LEU A 31 -15.24 9.91 9.19
N SER A 32 -14.14 9.74 8.47
CA SER A 32 -13.31 10.87 8.00
C SER A 32 -14.10 11.85 7.14
N ILE A 33 -14.92 11.35 6.20
CA ILE A 33 -15.76 12.21 5.34
C ILE A 33 -16.87 12.89 6.15
N LEU A 34 -17.49 12.20 7.11
CA LEU A 34 -18.54 12.77 7.94
C LEU A 34 -18.03 13.91 8.83
N THR A 35 -16.86 13.68 9.46
CA THR A 35 -16.20 14.65 10.33
C THR A 35 -15.40 15.72 9.59
N GLU A 36 -15.23 15.56 8.26
CA GLU A 36 -14.39 16.45 7.42
C GLU A 36 -12.97 16.60 7.99
N SER A 37 -12.47 15.49 8.54
CA SER A 37 -11.18 15.42 9.22
C SER A 37 -10.29 14.35 8.60
N ILE A 38 -9.06 14.72 8.33
CA ILE A 38 -8.02 13.83 7.84
C ILE A 38 -7.31 13.24 9.06
N GLY A 39 -7.42 11.92 9.25
CA GLY A 39 -6.58 11.21 10.21
C GLY A 39 -5.25 10.88 9.53
N SER A 40 -4.13 11.43 9.98
CA SER A 40 -2.81 10.98 9.53
C SER A 40 -2.16 10.10 10.60
N VAL A 41 -1.59 8.97 10.18
CA VAL A 41 -0.72 8.13 11.03
C VAL A 41 0.75 8.41 10.67
N ASN A 42 1.02 9.60 10.12
CA ASN A 42 2.33 10.02 9.67
C ASN A 42 2.82 11.22 10.49
N ILE A 43 4.13 11.46 10.45
CA ILE A 43 4.76 12.59 11.12
C ILE A 43 4.52 13.81 10.24
N ASN A 44 3.58 14.65 10.67
CA ASN A 44 3.16 15.82 9.92
C ASN A 44 4.28 16.86 9.91
N ASN A 45 4.68 17.27 8.71
CA ASN A 45 5.44 18.50 8.52
C ASN A 45 4.42 19.65 8.33
N PRO A 46 4.52 20.78 9.05
CA PRO A 46 3.51 21.85 9.01
C PRO A 46 3.32 22.49 7.63
N GLU A 47 4.26 22.30 6.70
CA GLU A 47 4.21 22.82 5.33
C GLU A 47 3.48 21.88 4.34
N THR A 48 3.19 20.64 4.73
CA THR A 48 2.57 19.60 3.88
C THR A 48 1.25 19.07 4.43
N SER A 49 0.69 19.75 5.44
CA SER A 49 -0.62 19.43 6.01
C SER A 49 -1.72 19.79 5.00
N GLY A 50 -2.18 18.78 4.24
CA GLY A 50 -3.34 18.90 3.34
C GLY A 50 -4.61 19.43 4.01
N GLN A 51 -4.66 19.44 5.34
CA GLN A 51 -5.69 20.12 6.12
C GLN A 51 -5.81 21.61 5.75
N THR A 52 -4.72 22.34 5.54
CA THR A 52 -4.75 23.79 5.25
C THR A 52 -5.41 24.13 3.92
N ILE A 53 -5.35 23.23 2.92
CA ILE A 53 -5.93 23.42 1.58
C ILE A 53 -7.42 23.00 1.55
N LEU A 54 -7.85 22.21 2.54
CA LEU A 54 -9.20 21.65 2.62
C LEU A 54 -10.06 22.30 3.72
N GLU A 55 -9.51 23.27 4.44
CA GLU A 55 -10.23 24.07 5.45
C GLU A 55 -11.32 24.94 4.80
N GLY A 56 -12.57 24.71 5.18
CA GLY A 56 -13.73 25.52 4.75
C GLY A 56 -14.41 25.08 3.45
N VAL A 57 -13.91 24.04 2.78
CA VAL A 57 -14.55 23.47 1.56
C VAL A 57 -15.40 22.26 1.95
N LYS A 58 -16.65 22.20 1.48
CA LYS A 58 -17.48 20.99 1.65
C LYS A 58 -16.89 19.83 0.87
N TRP A 59 -16.66 18.71 1.55
CA TRP A 59 -16.07 17.51 0.95
C TRP A 59 -17.05 16.84 -0.02
N THR A 60 -17.02 17.32 -1.25
CA THR A 60 -17.72 16.79 -2.41
C THR A 60 -16.92 15.59 -2.95
N ALA A 61 -17.43 14.78 -3.89
CA ALA A 61 -16.75 13.53 -4.30
C ALA A 61 -15.29 13.72 -4.78
N ASP A 62 -15.02 14.81 -5.49
CA ASP A 62 -13.69 15.23 -5.93
C ASP A 62 -12.78 15.58 -4.76
N TYR A 63 -13.19 16.52 -3.89
CA TYR A 63 -12.45 16.95 -2.70
C TYR A 63 -12.24 15.83 -1.69
N SER A 64 -13.21 14.92 -1.56
CA SER A 64 -13.10 13.74 -0.70
C SER A 64 -11.96 12.83 -1.16
N ALA A 65 -11.82 12.60 -2.48
CA ALA A 65 -10.73 11.80 -3.02
C ALA A 65 -9.36 12.44 -2.73
N GLN A 66 -9.26 13.77 -2.79
CA GLN A 66 -8.04 14.50 -2.42
C GLN A 66 -7.73 14.33 -0.93
N ALA A 67 -8.73 14.60 -0.07
CA ALA A 67 -8.59 14.50 1.38
C ALA A 67 -8.17 13.10 1.83
N ILE A 68 -8.81 12.06 1.28
CA ILE A 68 -8.53 10.66 1.61
C ILE A 68 -7.20 10.19 1.00
N SER A 69 -6.74 10.82 -0.09
CA SER A 69 -5.39 10.59 -0.61
C SER A 69 -4.31 10.97 0.41
N HIS A 70 -4.54 11.99 1.23
CA HIS A 70 -3.63 12.39 2.32
C HIS A 70 -3.59 11.42 3.50
N MET A 71 -4.55 10.50 3.56
CA MET A 71 -4.60 9.43 4.55
C MET A 71 -4.13 8.08 3.96
N SER A 72 -3.58 8.06 2.74
CA SER A 72 -3.24 6.81 2.06
C SER A 72 -2.24 5.92 2.84
N SER A 73 -1.37 6.49 3.69
CA SER A 73 -0.52 5.74 4.62
C SER A 73 -1.27 4.76 5.51
N ILE A 74 -2.56 4.99 5.80
CA ILE A 74 -3.39 4.06 6.56
C ILE A 74 -3.51 2.69 5.86
N LEU A 75 -3.42 2.66 4.52
CA LEU A 75 -3.49 1.43 3.72
C LEU A 75 -2.34 0.47 4.01
N ILE A 76 -1.20 0.94 4.54
CA ILE A 76 -0.13 0.04 5.01
C ILE A 76 -0.69 -0.88 6.10
N TYR A 77 -1.47 -0.35 7.03
CA TYR A 77 -2.02 -1.10 8.16
C TYR A 77 -3.14 -2.06 7.75
N PHE A 78 -3.96 -1.66 6.76
CA PHE A 78 -5.03 -2.50 6.23
C PHE A 78 -4.53 -3.57 5.25
N GLY A 79 -3.45 -3.29 4.53
CA GLY A 79 -2.76 -4.26 3.67
C GLY A 79 -1.99 -5.33 4.43
N LEU A 80 -1.62 -5.10 5.70
CA LEU A 80 -0.88 -6.06 6.53
C LEU A 80 -1.61 -7.39 6.75
N PRO A 81 -2.89 -7.42 7.18
CA PRO A 81 -3.67 -8.66 7.22
C PRO A 81 -3.67 -9.43 5.90
N ILE A 82 -3.82 -8.74 4.76
CA ILE A 82 -3.82 -9.36 3.43
C ILE A 82 -2.44 -9.95 3.11
N PHE A 83 -1.38 -9.20 3.40
CA PHE A 83 0.01 -9.65 3.27
C PHE A 83 0.28 -10.92 4.08
N ILE A 84 -0.16 -10.98 5.34
CA ILE A 84 0.01 -12.15 6.20
C ILE A 84 -0.82 -13.32 5.69
N MET A 85 -2.08 -13.11 5.28
CA MET A 85 -2.94 -14.19 4.76
C MET A 85 -2.38 -14.84 3.49
N ILE A 86 -1.70 -14.07 2.64
CA ILE A 86 -1.18 -14.56 1.36
C ILE A 86 0.23 -15.14 1.52
N ILE A 87 1.16 -14.35 2.08
CA ILE A 87 2.59 -14.67 2.14
C ILE A 87 2.96 -15.28 3.50
N GLY A 88 2.52 -14.67 4.60
CA GLY A 88 2.89 -15.08 5.96
C GLY A 88 2.32 -16.43 6.41
N PHE A 89 1.11 -16.77 5.97
CA PHE A 89 0.36 -17.95 6.43
C PHE A 89 1.08 -19.26 6.12
N ASP A 90 1.52 -19.42 4.87
CA ASP A 90 2.15 -20.66 4.43
C ASP A 90 3.57 -20.85 4.99
N LEU A 91 4.26 -19.74 5.29
CA LEU A 91 5.58 -19.76 5.92
C LEU A 91 5.50 -20.08 7.41
N SER A 92 4.54 -19.50 8.12
CA SER A 92 4.33 -19.72 9.55
C SER A 92 3.93 -21.17 9.86
N ARG A 93 3.12 -21.78 8.99
CA ARG A 93 2.68 -23.19 9.13
C ARG A 93 3.61 -24.20 8.44
N LYS A 94 4.69 -23.75 7.81
CA LYS A 94 5.62 -24.58 7.03
C LYS A 94 4.95 -25.38 5.90
N THR A 95 3.73 -25.01 5.48
CA THR A 95 2.98 -25.68 4.41
C THR A 95 3.62 -25.46 3.05
N TYR A 96 4.49 -24.44 2.91
CA TYR A 96 5.28 -24.21 1.70
C TYR A 96 6.09 -25.44 1.27
N LYS A 97 6.55 -26.29 2.21
CA LYS A 97 7.30 -27.52 1.87
C LYS A 97 6.44 -28.48 1.06
N ASN A 98 5.21 -28.73 1.53
CA ASN A 98 4.26 -29.60 0.85
C ASN A 98 3.94 -29.10 -0.56
N ILE A 99 3.78 -27.78 -0.71
CA ILE A 99 3.49 -27.15 -2.01
C ILE A 99 4.65 -27.37 -2.99
N ILE A 100 5.91 -27.26 -2.53
CA ILE A 100 7.09 -27.50 -3.37
C ILE A 100 7.23 -28.97 -3.73
N THR A 101 6.95 -29.89 -2.80
CA THR A 101 7.00 -31.34 -3.03
C THR A 101 5.97 -31.80 -4.06
N ILE A 102 4.82 -31.12 -4.19
CA ILE A 102 3.77 -31.40 -5.18
C ILE A 102 4.17 -30.95 -6.61
N GLY A 103 5.41 -30.47 -6.81
CA GLY A 103 5.98 -30.18 -8.13
C GLY A 103 5.92 -28.72 -8.55
N ILE A 104 5.57 -27.80 -7.65
CA ILE A 104 5.68 -26.36 -7.90
C ILE A 104 7.12 -25.90 -7.62
N THR A 105 7.76 -25.26 -8.60
CA THR A 105 9.13 -24.77 -8.42
C THR A 105 9.17 -23.61 -7.42
N ARG A 106 10.32 -23.45 -6.73
CA ARG A 106 10.52 -22.35 -5.75
C ARG A 106 10.28 -20.96 -6.35
N SER A 107 10.66 -20.76 -7.62
CA SER A 107 10.43 -19.49 -8.33
C SER A 107 8.96 -19.26 -8.64
N GLN A 108 8.24 -20.28 -9.10
CA GLN A 108 6.81 -20.18 -9.37
C GLN A 108 6.01 -19.93 -8.09
N TYR A 109 6.39 -20.57 -6.98
CA TYR A 109 5.80 -20.30 -5.67
C TYR A 109 5.98 -18.83 -5.27
N PHE A 110 7.23 -18.34 -5.26
CA PHE A 110 7.55 -16.98 -4.84
C PHE A 110 6.84 -15.92 -5.70
N LEU A 111 6.93 -16.03 -7.02
CA LEU A 111 6.30 -15.09 -7.95
C LEU A 111 4.78 -15.12 -7.84
N SER A 112 4.17 -16.31 -7.72
CA SER A 112 2.71 -16.40 -7.57
C SER A 112 2.24 -15.70 -6.30
N LYS A 113 2.94 -15.87 -5.18
CA LYS A 113 2.59 -15.23 -3.90
C LYS A 113 2.67 -13.71 -3.99
N PHE A 114 3.73 -13.18 -4.58
CA PHE A 114 3.87 -11.74 -4.77
C PHE A 114 2.80 -11.18 -5.74
N ILE A 115 2.52 -11.86 -6.85
CA ILE A 115 1.48 -11.45 -7.81
C ILE A 115 0.10 -11.44 -7.16
N VAL A 116 -0.26 -12.48 -6.40
CA VAL A 116 -1.55 -12.55 -5.70
C VAL A 116 -1.68 -11.41 -4.70
N PHE A 117 -0.62 -11.12 -3.93
CA PHE A 117 -0.59 -9.99 -3.01
C PHE A 117 -0.76 -8.66 -3.74
N ALA A 118 0.02 -8.44 -4.79
CA ALA A 118 -0.04 -7.22 -5.59
C ALA A 118 -1.43 -6.98 -6.18
N LEU A 119 -2.08 -8.02 -6.73
CA LEU A 119 -3.44 -7.94 -7.25
C LEU A 119 -4.48 -7.68 -6.15
N ALA A 120 -4.38 -8.37 -5.02
CA ALA A 120 -5.29 -8.18 -3.89
C ALA A 120 -5.21 -6.75 -3.33
N PHE A 121 -3.99 -6.24 -3.18
CA PHE A 121 -3.76 -4.88 -2.69
C PHE A 121 -4.21 -3.82 -3.70
N LEU A 122 -4.08 -4.07 -5.01
CA LEU A 122 -4.63 -3.19 -6.05
C LEU A 122 -6.16 -3.09 -5.93
N LEU A 123 -6.84 -4.23 -5.72
CA LEU A 123 -8.29 -4.24 -5.53
C LEU A 123 -8.71 -3.50 -4.25
N GLU A 124 -7.95 -3.64 -3.17
CA GLU A 124 -8.16 -2.88 -1.93
C GLU A 124 -8.01 -1.37 -2.16
N LEU A 125 -6.99 -0.94 -2.92
CA LEU A 125 -6.78 0.47 -3.27
C LEU A 125 -7.91 1.02 -4.16
N ILE A 126 -8.38 0.26 -5.13
CA ILE A 126 -9.54 0.65 -5.96
C ILE A 126 -10.78 0.78 -5.07
N PHE A 127 -11.00 -0.19 -4.16
CA PHE A 127 -12.12 -0.16 -3.23
C PHE A 127 -12.04 1.05 -2.29
N TYR A 128 -10.84 1.40 -1.82
CA TYR A 128 -10.59 2.60 -1.01
C TYR A 128 -11.10 3.87 -1.70
N TYR A 129 -10.63 4.15 -2.92
CA TYR A 129 -11.11 5.34 -3.64
C TYR A 129 -12.58 5.27 -4.04
N ALA A 130 -13.11 4.08 -4.36
CA ALA A 130 -14.52 3.91 -4.71
C ALA A 130 -15.45 4.26 -3.54
N VAL A 131 -15.16 3.79 -2.32
CA VAL A 131 -15.96 4.10 -1.12
C VAL A 131 -15.91 5.60 -0.83
N CYS A 132 -14.73 6.21 -0.93
CA CYS A 132 -14.55 7.63 -0.72
C CYS A 132 -15.40 8.49 -1.66
N ILE A 133 -15.30 8.26 -2.97
CA ILE A 133 -16.02 9.02 -3.99
C ILE A 133 -17.54 8.86 -3.82
N LEU A 134 -18.00 7.64 -3.53
CA LEU A 134 -19.43 7.38 -3.28
C LEU A 134 -19.92 8.10 -2.01
N ALA A 135 -19.17 8.02 -0.91
CA ALA A 135 -19.56 8.64 0.36
C ALA A 135 -19.56 10.18 0.27
N GLY A 136 -18.55 10.78 -0.36
CA GLY A 136 -18.51 12.23 -0.63
C GLY A 136 -19.63 12.67 -1.58
N GLY A 137 -19.86 11.87 -2.63
CA GLY A 137 -20.95 12.02 -3.60
C GLY A 137 -22.32 12.10 -2.95
N ILE A 138 -22.61 11.17 -2.03
CA ILE A 138 -23.90 11.10 -1.32
C ILE A 138 -24.04 12.24 -0.29
N LYS A 139 -22.97 12.61 0.41
CA LYS A 139 -23.03 13.62 1.49
C LYS A 139 -23.19 15.03 0.95
N ASN A 140 -22.34 15.43 0.01
CA ASN A 140 -22.18 16.84 -0.40
C ASN A 140 -22.33 17.06 -1.92
N GLY A 141 -22.56 15.99 -2.70
CA GLY A 141 -22.68 16.03 -4.15
C GLY A 141 -21.45 15.49 -4.89
N TRP A 142 -21.55 15.39 -6.22
CA TRP A 142 -20.51 14.77 -7.05
C TRP A 142 -19.39 15.72 -7.48
N GLY A 143 -19.61 17.04 -7.43
CA GLY A 143 -18.55 18.02 -7.71
C GLY A 143 -18.10 17.99 -9.16
N ASN A 144 -16.82 18.28 -9.39
CA ASN A 144 -16.24 18.39 -10.72
C ASN A 144 -15.45 17.14 -11.12
N LEU A 145 -16.16 16.09 -11.56
CA LEU A 145 -15.56 14.84 -12.05
C LEU A 145 -15.16 14.92 -13.53
N ASN A 146 -14.34 15.91 -13.88
CA ASN A 146 -13.84 16.10 -15.25
C ASN A 146 -12.80 15.04 -15.66
N GLY A 147 -12.50 14.97 -16.96
CA GLY A 147 -11.46 14.08 -17.50
C GLY A 147 -10.08 14.32 -16.88
N ASP A 148 -9.73 15.57 -16.59
CA ASP A 148 -8.46 15.92 -15.93
C ASP A 148 -8.38 15.36 -14.51
N PHE A 149 -9.50 15.39 -13.76
CA PHE A 149 -9.58 14.79 -12.43
C PHE A 149 -9.37 13.27 -12.50
N GLN A 150 -9.99 12.59 -13.48
CA GLN A 150 -9.85 11.14 -13.65
C GLN A 150 -8.41 10.75 -13.97
N LEU A 151 -7.74 11.50 -14.85
CA LEU A 151 -6.33 11.28 -15.18
C LEU A 151 -5.42 11.51 -13.97
N HIS A 152 -5.62 12.61 -13.24
CA HIS A 152 -4.84 12.91 -12.04
C HIS A 152 -5.05 11.85 -10.95
N LEU A 153 -6.30 11.43 -10.72
CA LEU A 153 -6.64 10.35 -9.79
C LEU A 153 -5.91 9.05 -10.16
N LEU A 154 -5.89 8.68 -11.44
CA LEU A 154 -5.19 7.48 -11.90
C LEU A 154 -3.68 7.56 -11.66
N GLN A 155 -3.07 8.73 -11.90
CA GLN A 155 -1.65 8.97 -11.61
C GLN A 155 -1.34 8.83 -10.11
N VAL A 156 -2.18 9.41 -9.26
CA VAL A 156 -2.05 9.32 -7.79
C VAL A 156 -2.19 7.88 -7.31
N ILE A 157 -3.21 7.15 -7.78
CA ILE A 157 -3.43 5.73 -7.49
C ILE A 157 -2.20 4.91 -7.90
N GLY A 158 -1.68 5.14 -9.11
CA GLY A 158 -0.50 4.44 -9.62
C GLY A 158 0.74 4.67 -8.76
N LEU A 159 1.00 5.92 -8.37
CA LEU A 159 2.15 6.27 -7.53
C LEU A 159 2.03 5.65 -6.13
N GLN A 160 0.88 5.80 -5.48
CA GLN A 160 0.64 5.22 -4.16
C GLN A 160 0.76 3.71 -4.19
N TYR A 161 0.20 3.05 -5.21
CA TYR A 161 0.29 1.61 -5.35
C TYR A 161 1.74 1.12 -5.38
N ILE A 162 2.60 1.76 -6.16
CA ILE A 162 4.01 1.36 -6.31
C ILE A 162 4.80 1.65 -5.02
N ASN A 163 4.55 2.79 -4.36
CA ASN A 163 5.17 3.13 -3.08
C ASN A 163 4.82 2.10 -2.00
N MET A 164 3.55 1.72 -1.90
CA MET A 164 3.09 0.70 -0.97
C MET A 164 3.70 -0.66 -1.28
N LEU A 165 3.77 -1.05 -2.56
CA LEU A 165 4.44 -2.29 -2.97
C LEU A 165 5.93 -2.28 -2.62
N ALA A 166 6.62 -1.15 -2.71
CA ALA A 166 8.01 -1.03 -2.29
C ALA A 166 8.16 -1.33 -0.79
N ILE A 167 7.30 -0.76 0.05
CA ILE A 167 7.25 -1.02 1.50
C ILE A 167 7.03 -2.52 1.78
N PHE A 168 6.00 -3.11 1.18
CA PHE A 168 5.71 -4.53 1.38
C PHE A 168 6.79 -5.45 0.82
N SER A 169 7.53 -5.04 -0.21
CA SER A 169 8.65 -5.80 -0.75
C SER A 169 9.85 -5.80 0.19
N ILE A 170 10.08 -4.73 0.96
CA ILE A 170 11.03 -4.77 2.08
C ILE A 170 10.54 -5.77 3.14
N ALA A 171 9.24 -5.80 3.43
CA ALA A 171 8.67 -6.77 4.36
C ALA A 171 8.80 -8.22 3.87
N THR A 172 8.72 -8.49 2.55
CA THR A 172 8.95 -9.86 2.02
C THR A 172 10.37 -10.33 2.28
N VAL A 173 11.38 -9.46 2.17
CA VAL A 173 12.78 -9.80 2.53
C VAL A 173 12.85 -10.30 3.97
N THR A 174 12.21 -9.58 4.90
CA THR A 174 12.19 -10.00 6.31
C THR A 174 11.45 -11.31 6.51
N VAL A 175 10.27 -11.48 5.89
CA VAL A 175 9.49 -12.72 5.96
C VAL A 175 10.33 -13.93 5.55
N TYR A 176 11.00 -13.85 4.40
CA TYR A 176 11.79 -14.98 3.88
C TYR A 176 13.12 -15.17 4.60
N SER A 177 13.64 -14.12 5.25
CA SER A 177 14.82 -14.24 6.12
C SER A 177 14.48 -14.93 7.44
N LEU A 178 13.45 -14.44 8.13
CA LEU A 178 13.08 -14.86 9.49
C LEU A 178 12.07 -16.01 9.55
N PHE A 179 11.35 -16.30 8.46
CA PHE A 179 10.21 -17.24 8.43
C PHE A 179 9.16 -16.94 9.50
N SER A 180 9.02 -15.65 9.84
CA SER A 180 8.11 -15.16 10.86
C SER A 180 7.22 -14.08 10.27
N GLY A 181 5.90 -14.29 10.33
CA GLY A 181 4.92 -13.26 9.98
C GLY A 181 5.03 -12.02 10.88
N VAL A 182 5.40 -12.19 12.15
CA VAL A 182 5.54 -11.08 13.11
C VAL A 182 6.67 -10.13 12.71
N GLY A 183 7.83 -10.67 12.31
CA GLY A 183 8.96 -9.83 11.88
C GLY A 183 8.64 -8.98 10.64
N ALA A 184 7.80 -9.51 9.76
CA ALA A 184 7.31 -8.80 8.59
C ALA A 184 6.43 -7.61 8.93
N VAL A 185 5.49 -7.82 9.87
CA VAL A 185 4.60 -6.77 10.37
C VAL A 185 5.41 -5.64 10.98
N ILE A 186 6.36 -5.99 11.85
CA ILE A 186 7.25 -5.00 12.48
C ILE A 186 8.02 -4.23 11.40
N THR A 187 8.56 -4.93 10.40
CA THR A 187 9.31 -4.28 9.31
C THR A 187 8.46 -3.31 8.50
N ALA A 188 7.26 -3.73 8.09
CA ALA A 188 6.35 -2.93 7.28
C ALA A 188 5.83 -1.68 8.01
N VAL A 189 5.80 -1.67 9.34
CA VAL A 189 5.41 -0.50 10.14
C VAL A 189 6.62 0.36 10.51
N VAL A 190 7.68 -0.25 11.06
CA VAL A 190 8.79 0.49 11.66
C VAL A 190 9.71 1.09 10.61
N ILE A 191 10.02 0.39 9.51
CA ILE A 191 10.97 0.89 8.50
C ILE A 191 10.44 2.14 7.79
N PRO A 192 9.20 2.19 7.28
CA PRO A 192 8.69 3.41 6.64
C PRO A 192 8.63 4.61 7.59
N LEU A 193 8.25 4.39 8.85
CA LEU A 193 8.27 5.44 9.88
C LEU A 193 9.69 5.93 10.15
N ALA A 194 10.66 5.02 10.32
CA ALA A 194 12.05 5.39 10.55
C ALA A 194 12.64 6.20 9.39
N ILE A 195 12.37 5.78 8.14
CA ILE A 195 12.80 6.53 6.95
C ILE A 195 12.19 7.93 6.93
N THR A 196 10.90 8.06 7.27
CA THR A 196 10.22 9.36 7.32
C THR A 196 10.79 10.27 8.41
N ILE A 197 11.15 9.74 9.59
CA ILE A 197 11.85 10.51 10.63
C ILE A 197 13.20 11.00 10.11
N ILE A 198 13.98 10.11 9.50
CA ILE A 198 15.32 10.42 9.00
C ILE A 198 15.24 11.47 7.89
N SER A 199 14.25 11.40 6.99
CA SER A 199 14.08 12.37 5.91
C SER A 199 13.76 13.77 6.46
N LEU A 200 12.87 13.86 7.45
CA LEU A 200 12.49 15.12 8.10
C LEU A 200 13.66 15.76 8.87
N VAL A 201 14.46 14.95 9.57
CA VAL A 201 15.60 15.45 10.37
C VAL A 201 16.78 15.85 9.49
N THR A 202 17.10 15.03 8.50
CA THR A 202 18.35 15.18 7.71
C THR A 202 18.19 16.21 6.59
N LYS A 203 16.94 16.51 6.16
CA LYS A 203 16.63 17.41 5.03
C LYS A 203 17.40 17.10 3.74
N ASN A 204 17.88 15.86 3.58
CA ASN A 204 18.60 15.40 2.42
C ASN A 204 17.62 14.94 1.33
N GLU A 205 17.80 15.40 0.09
CA GLU A 205 16.90 15.07 -1.02
C GLU A 205 16.77 13.57 -1.28
N TRP A 206 17.85 12.81 -1.08
CA TRP A 206 17.87 11.36 -1.28
C TRP A 206 16.87 10.61 -0.37
N PHE A 207 16.75 11.03 0.88
CA PHE A 207 15.85 10.38 1.83
C PHE A 207 14.38 10.70 1.54
N ASN A 208 14.10 11.86 0.94
CA ASN A 208 12.76 12.21 0.50
C ASN A 208 12.26 11.27 -0.61
N TYR A 209 13.13 10.84 -1.53
CA TYR A 209 12.73 9.90 -2.58
C TYR A 209 12.43 8.49 -2.07
N ILE A 210 13.01 8.08 -0.95
CA ILE A 210 12.85 6.75 -0.35
C ILE A 210 11.77 6.75 0.76
N ALA A 211 11.30 7.93 1.18
CA ALA A 211 10.21 8.09 2.13
C ALA A 211 8.84 7.75 1.50
N PHE A 212 8.65 6.48 1.11
CA PHE A 212 7.48 5.99 0.40
C PHE A 212 6.15 6.29 1.11
N GLN A 213 6.13 6.27 2.45
CA GLN A 213 4.94 6.60 3.24
C GLN A 213 4.58 8.10 3.09
N LEU A 214 5.54 8.99 3.29
CA LEU A 214 5.37 10.44 3.11
C LEU A 214 4.97 10.79 1.66
N ASN A 215 5.62 10.16 0.69
CA ASN A 215 5.33 10.37 -0.73
C ASN A 215 3.94 9.88 -1.14
N SER A 216 3.39 8.88 -0.44
CA SER A 216 2.03 8.40 -0.69
C SER A 216 0.98 9.39 -0.18
N ASP A 217 1.19 9.93 1.03
CA ASP A 217 0.28 10.93 1.62
C ASP A 217 0.32 12.26 0.85
N THR A 218 1.47 12.65 0.31
CA THR A 218 1.63 13.90 -0.44
C THR A 218 1.34 13.77 -1.94
N ALA A 219 1.00 12.58 -2.42
CA ALA A 219 0.82 12.28 -3.84
C ALA A 219 -0.18 13.20 -4.56
N TRP A 220 -1.20 13.71 -3.85
CA TRP A 220 -2.20 14.61 -4.40
C TRP A 220 -1.83 16.10 -4.34
N LEU A 221 -1.07 16.51 -3.32
CA LEU A 221 -0.87 17.93 -2.96
C LEU A 221 0.10 18.67 -3.84
N VAL A 222 1.00 17.93 -4.47
CA VAL A 222 2.17 18.52 -5.04
C VAL A 222 1.95 18.44 -6.54
N ASN A 223 1.93 19.60 -7.18
CA ASN A 223 2.66 19.79 -8.43
C ASN A 223 4.10 19.30 -8.18
N MET A 224 4.30 17.98 -8.03
CA MET A 224 5.61 17.40 -7.88
C MET A 224 6.28 17.83 -9.16
N ASN A 225 7.36 18.60 -9.03
CA ASN A 225 8.23 18.88 -10.15
C ASN A 225 8.38 17.57 -10.93
N GLU A 226 8.18 17.56 -12.25
CA GLU A 226 8.08 16.31 -13.02
C GLU A 226 9.24 15.36 -12.71
N VAL A 227 10.41 15.95 -12.43
CA VAL A 227 11.64 15.29 -11.97
C VAL A 227 11.47 14.54 -10.64
N HIS A 228 10.84 15.12 -9.63
CA HIS A 228 10.59 14.46 -8.34
C HIS A 228 9.61 13.29 -8.49
N TRP A 229 8.58 13.44 -9.31
CA TRP A 229 7.62 12.36 -9.56
C TRP A 229 8.29 11.17 -10.24
N GLN A 230 9.07 11.44 -11.29
CA GLN A 230 9.85 10.42 -12.01
C GLN A 230 10.88 9.74 -11.11
N ASN A 231 11.61 10.51 -10.29
CA ASN A 231 12.61 9.96 -9.39
C ASN A 231 11.96 9.05 -8.34
N ASN A 232 10.91 9.50 -7.67
CA ASN A 232 10.18 8.69 -6.70
C ASN A 232 9.69 7.37 -7.32
N PHE A 233 9.05 7.44 -8.50
CA PHE A 233 8.62 6.26 -9.24
C PHE A 233 9.79 5.30 -9.52
N LEU A 234 10.94 5.81 -9.96
CA LEU A 234 12.14 5.02 -10.23
C LEU A 234 12.68 4.34 -8.95
N TYR A 235 12.78 5.08 -7.84
CA TYR A 235 13.28 4.55 -6.57
C TYR A 235 12.33 3.49 -5.99
N SER A 236 11.03 3.68 -6.10
CA SER A 236 10.02 2.71 -5.63
C SER A 236 10.06 1.42 -6.44
N ILE A 237 10.12 1.49 -7.77
CA ILE A 237 10.28 0.31 -8.63
C ILE A 237 11.61 -0.39 -8.35
N SER A 238 12.70 0.36 -8.27
CA SER A 238 14.03 -0.19 -8.00
C SER A 238 14.05 -0.93 -6.66
N THR A 239 13.47 -0.33 -5.63
CA THR A 239 13.37 -0.94 -4.30
C THR A 239 12.49 -2.19 -4.33
N MET A 240 11.34 -2.14 -4.99
CA MET A 240 10.45 -3.30 -5.18
C MET A 240 11.17 -4.46 -5.88
N LEU A 241 11.88 -4.21 -6.98
CA LEU A 241 12.57 -5.25 -7.75
C LEU A 241 13.77 -5.81 -7.00
N LEU A 242 14.62 -4.95 -6.42
CA LEU A 242 15.81 -5.36 -5.68
C LEU A 242 15.44 -6.17 -4.43
N SER A 243 14.48 -5.69 -3.64
CA SER A 243 14.04 -6.39 -2.43
C SER A 243 13.43 -7.75 -2.75
N ASN A 244 12.56 -7.86 -3.77
CA ASN A 244 12.02 -9.15 -4.17
C ASN A 244 13.10 -10.09 -4.74
N PHE A 245 14.09 -9.57 -5.46
CA PHE A 245 15.22 -10.36 -5.94
C PHE A 245 16.07 -10.90 -4.79
N ILE A 246 16.36 -10.07 -3.79
CA ILE A 246 17.08 -10.46 -2.56
C ILE A 246 16.27 -11.51 -1.80
N ALA A 247 14.96 -11.28 -1.59
CA ALA A 247 14.06 -12.22 -0.92
C ALA A 247 14.03 -13.58 -1.63
N TYR A 248 13.98 -13.59 -2.96
CA TYR A 248 14.04 -14.81 -3.76
C TYR A 248 15.39 -15.53 -3.62
N CYS A 249 16.52 -14.80 -3.65
CA CYS A 249 17.84 -15.40 -3.47
C CYS A 249 17.98 -16.07 -2.08
N ILE A 250 17.46 -15.43 -1.04
CA ILE A 250 17.41 -15.97 0.33
C ILE A 250 16.55 -17.24 0.36
N PHE A 251 15.35 -17.18 -0.20
CA PHE A 251 14.44 -18.33 -0.26
C PHE A 251 15.03 -19.51 -1.04
N LYS A 252 15.75 -19.24 -2.14
CA LYS A 252 16.38 -20.28 -2.96
C LYS A 252 17.51 -20.99 -2.20
N LYS A 253 18.35 -20.26 -1.46
CA LYS A 253 19.53 -20.81 -0.78
C LYS A 253 19.19 -21.55 0.51
N LYS A 254 18.05 -21.29 1.13
CA LYS A 254 17.69 -21.90 2.40
C LYS A 254 17.34 -23.39 2.23
N THR A 255 17.87 -24.22 3.12
CA THR A 255 17.50 -25.64 3.22
C THR A 255 16.10 -25.73 3.82
N LEU A 256 15.20 -26.38 3.07
CA LEU A 256 13.80 -26.58 3.41
C LEU A 256 13.61 -28.02 3.84
#